data_AF-A0A9E2EGF3-F1
#
_entry.id   AF-A0A9E2EGF3-F1
#
_cell.length_a   1.000
_cell.length_b   1.000
_cell.length_c   1.000
_cell.angle_alpha   90.00
_cell.angle_beta   90.00
_cell.angle_gamma   90.00
#
_symmetry.space_group_name_H-M   'P 1'
#
loop_
_entity.id
_entity.type
_entity.pdbx_description
1 polymer ?
#
loop_
_entity_poly.entity_id
_entity_poly.type
_entity_poly.pdbx_seq_one_letter_code
_entity_poly.pdbx_strand_id
1 'polypeptide(L)'
;MQLPGFIPEELRQLARFVPLRGWDAIEWKPLLGSMRSVSWRYVTGRGVSQLRRATEDAFAGVILADDLDDTVPLAEVSDAKRVQGHGDHILRLYFAQWLVDDGLFLDLRPHRFGVVDDDLVYAPNGLWIKLRPEFREGILALYRSFYSTDEAAFADALRQMGMLRPGLSPASESELKELLHAHFGIDQSAQRFSIDAFKASFDDLFEFFIDNEYKLHSDFVWVGFYLITLYLTLEHGGQAHNVREICSEILL
;
A
#
# COMPACT_ATOMS: atom_id res chain seq x y z
N MET A 1 -21.42 6.81 4.69
CA MET A 1 -21.85 5.40 4.70
C MET A 1 -21.56 4.77 6.05
N GLN A 2 -22.45 3.94 6.60
CA GLN A 2 -22.16 3.17 7.81
C GLN A 2 -21.63 1.78 7.43
N LEU A 3 -20.43 1.45 7.91
CA LEU A 3 -19.84 0.13 7.73
C LEU A 3 -20.52 -0.91 8.64
N PRO A 4 -20.64 -2.18 8.21
CA PRO A 4 -21.18 -3.25 9.04
C PRO A 4 -20.50 -3.37 10.42
N GLY A 5 -21.28 -3.77 11.42
CA GLY A 5 -20.83 -3.92 12.81
C GLY A 5 -19.71 -4.96 13.03
N PHE A 6 -19.57 -5.93 12.11
CA PHE A 6 -18.53 -6.96 12.19
C PHE A 6 -17.12 -6.48 11.78
N ILE A 7 -17.01 -5.30 11.17
CA ILE A 7 -15.73 -4.77 10.68
C ILE A 7 -14.92 -4.24 11.87
N PRO A 8 -13.65 -4.66 12.09
CA PRO A 8 -12.79 -4.12 13.14
C PRO A 8 -12.61 -2.60 13.04
N GLU A 9 -12.34 -1.93 14.17
CA GLU A 9 -12.19 -0.47 14.18
C GLU A 9 -11.03 0.00 13.31
N GLU A 10 -9.97 -0.79 13.19
CA GLU A 10 -8.81 -0.57 12.35
C GLU A 10 -9.21 -0.44 10.88
N LEU A 11 -10.04 -1.36 10.39
CA LEU A 11 -10.59 -1.29 9.03
C LEU A 11 -11.54 -0.11 8.86
N ARG A 12 -12.34 0.22 9.88
CA ARG A 12 -13.21 1.41 9.82
C ARG A 12 -12.41 2.69 9.75
N GLN A 13 -11.31 2.80 10.47
CA GLN A 13 -10.41 3.95 10.42
C GLN A 13 -9.86 4.12 9.01
N LEU A 14 -9.37 3.05 8.37
CA LEU A 14 -8.85 3.09 7.00
C LEU A 14 -9.94 3.46 5.99
N ALA A 15 -11.15 2.94 6.13
CA ALA A 15 -12.26 3.29 5.25
C ALA A 15 -12.68 4.77 5.33
N ARG A 16 -12.37 5.49 6.41
CA ARG A 16 -12.61 6.95 6.51
C ARG A 16 -11.70 7.77 5.60
N PHE A 17 -10.64 7.17 5.07
CA PHE A 17 -9.75 7.82 4.10
C PHE A 17 -10.27 7.74 2.67
N VAL A 18 -11.23 6.85 2.38
CA VAL A 18 -11.86 6.77 1.06
C VAL A 18 -12.94 7.84 0.96
N PRO A 19 -12.91 8.73 -0.03
CA PRO A 19 -13.92 9.74 -0.25
C PRO A 19 -15.30 9.11 -0.41
N LEU A 20 -16.34 9.84 0.00
CA LEU A 20 -17.72 9.34 -0.11
C LEU A 20 -18.08 8.95 -1.56
N ARG A 21 -17.67 9.78 -2.53
CA ARG A 21 -17.87 9.49 -3.96
C ARG A 21 -16.91 8.41 -4.49
N GLY A 22 -15.74 8.26 -3.90
CA GLY A 22 -14.77 7.23 -4.30
C GLY A 22 -15.32 5.82 -4.25
N TRP A 23 -16.28 5.56 -3.36
CA TRP A 23 -16.97 4.27 -3.31
C TRP A 23 -17.80 3.96 -4.57
N ASP A 24 -18.30 4.97 -5.28
CA ASP A 24 -19.09 4.79 -6.51
C ASP A 24 -18.23 4.21 -7.66
N ALA A 25 -16.91 4.45 -7.60
CA ALA A 25 -15.91 3.89 -8.51
C ALA A 25 -15.49 2.45 -8.17
N ILE A 26 -16.05 1.79 -7.14
CA ILE A 26 -15.60 0.47 -6.68
C ILE A 26 -16.67 -0.62 -6.89
N GLU A 27 -16.21 -1.81 -7.28
CA GLU A 27 -17.00 -3.03 -7.27
C GLU A 27 -17.32 -3.50 -5.83
N TRP A 28 -18.57 -3.30 -5.41
CA TRP A 28 -18.97 -3.52 -4.02
C TRP A 28 -19.06 -4.97 -3.57
N LYS A 29 -19.51 -5.87 -4.47
CA LYS A 29 -19.68 -7.29 -4.15
C LYS A 29 -18.36 -7.96 -3.74
N PRO A 30 -17.27 -7.86 -4.51
CA PRO A 30 -15.98 -8.42 -4.10
C PRO A 30 -15.40 -7.73 -2.86
N LEU A 31 -15.66 -6.43 -2.68
CA LEU A 31 -15.22 -5.68 -1.49
C LEU A 31 -15.85 -6.22 -0.20
N LEU A 32 -17.16 -6.46 -0.17
CA LEU A 32 -17.83 -6.97 1.04
C LEU A 32 -17.34 -8.37 1.43
N GLY A 33 -17.12 -9.23 0.42
CA GLY A 33 -16.56 -10.56 0.64
C GLY A 33 -15.15 -10.51 1.22
N SER A 34 -14.28 -9.66 0.67
CA SER A 34 -12.92 -9.49 1.17
C SER A 34 -12.89 -8.84 2.55
N MET A 35 -13.70 -7.80 2.81
CA MET A 35 -13.81 -7.16 4.13
C MET A 35 -14.21 -8.16 5.22
N ARG A 36 -15.14 -9.07 4.93
CA ARG A 36 -15.52 -10.15 5.86
C ARG A 36 -14.36 -11.10 6.13
N SER A 37 -13.64 -11.51 5.09
CA SER A 37 -12.47 -12.39 5.22
C SER A 37 -11.35 -11.75 6.05
N VAL A 38 -11.03 -10.48 5.77
CA VAL A 38 -9.99 -9.73 6.51
C VAL A 38 -10.44 -9.52 7.96
N SER A 39 -11.70 -9.15 8.20
CA SER A 39 -12.24 -9.02 9.56
C SER A 39 -12.10 -10.31 10.37
N TRP A 40 -12.39 -11.46 9.76
CA TRP A 40 -12.24 -12.76 10.41
C TRP A 40 -10.77 -13.08 10.73
N ARG A 41 -9.85 -12.84 9.78
CA ARG A 41 -8.40 -13.03 9.99
C ARG A 41 -7.87 -12.11 11.08
N TYR A 42 -8.33 -10.86 11.11
CA TYR A 42 -7.97 -9.88 12.13
C TYR A 42 -8.29 -10.38 13.53
N VAL A 43 -9.53 -10.84 13.75
CA VAL A 43 -9.99 -11.33 15.06
C VAL A 43 -9.33 -12.66 15.45
N THR A 44 -9.04 -13.54 14.49
CA THR A 44 -8.53 -14.89 14.78
C THR A 44 -7.01 -15.03 14.73
N GLY A 45 -6.29 -14.05 14.18
CA GLY A 45 -4.86 -14.18 13.85
C GLY A 45 -4.58 -15.23 12.76
N ARG A 46 -5.61 -15.76 12.08
CA ARG A 46 -5.44 -16.86 11.13
C ARG A 46 -4.52 -16.46 9.98
N GLY A 47 -3.48 -17.26 9.77
CA GLY A 47 -2.51 -17.09 8.67
C GLY A 47 -1.37 -16.13 8.98
N VAL A 48 -1.38 -15.42 10.12
CA VAL A 48 -0.32 -14.47 10.48
C VAL A 48 1.04 -15.15 10.54
N SER A 49 1.17 -16.27 11.28
CA SER A 49 2.47 -16.95 11.41
C SER A 49 2.98 -17.55 10.08
N GLN A 50 2.07 -17.95 9.17
CA GLN A 50 2.49 -18.43 7.84
C GLN A 50 3.00 -17.27 7.00
N LEU A 51 2.22 -16.19 6.92
CA LEU A 51 2.57 -15.02 6.12
C LEU A 51 3.83 -14.35 6.66
N ARG A 52 4.01 -14.31 7.98
CA ARG A 52 5.22 -13.78 8.63
C ARG A 52 6.48 -14.47 8.12
N ARG A 53 6.50 -15.80 8.08
CA ARG A 53 7.63 -16.58 7.55
C ARG A 53 7.90 -16.27 6.08
N ALA A 54 6.84 -16.22 5.27
CA ALA A 54 6.99 -15.89 3.85
C ALA A 54 7.53 -14.46 3.63
N THR A 55 7.15 -13.51 4.48
CA THR A 55 7.68 -12.14 4.46
C THR A 55 9.13 -12.07 4.96
N GLU A 56 9.47 -12.79 6.03
CA GLU A 56 10.85 -12.92 6.54
C GLU A 56 11.78 -13.49 5.45
N ASP A 57 11.33 -14.53 4.73
CA ASP A 57 12.09 -15.15 3.63
C ASP A 57 12.29 -14.17 2.46
N ALA A 58 11.35 -13.24 2.24
CA ALA A 58 11.44 -12.25 1.18
C ALA A 58 12.35 -11.05 1.55
N PHE A 59 12.43 -10.67 2.83
CA PHE A 59 13.24 -9.55 3.28
C PHE A 59 13.61 -9.64 4.77
N ALA A 60 14.91 -9.76 5.03
CA ALA A 60 15.46 -9.88 6.38
C ALA A 60 15.89 -8.53 7.02
N GLY A 61 15.62 -7.39 6.38
CA GLY A 61 16.02 -6.07 6.89
C GLY A 61 15.13 -5.50 7.99
N VAL A 62 14.10 -6.26 8.43
CA VAL A 62 13.24 -5.95 9.56
C VAL A 62 13.02 -7.24 10.36
N ILE A 63 13.07 -7.15 11.69
CA ILE A 63 12.79 -8.28 12.57
C ILE A 63 11.28 -8.43 12.70
N LEU A 64 10.69 -9.55 12.28
CA LEU A 64 9.27 -9.80 12.48
C LEU A 64 9.03 -10.51 13.83
N ALA A 65 8.23 -9.91 14.70
CA ALA A 65 7.96 -10.39 16.05
C ALA A 65 6.46 -10.66 16.30
N ASP A 66 6.12 -11.35 17.39
CA ASP A 66 4.72 -11.55 17.81
C ASP A 66 4.15 -10.29 18.50
N ASP A 67 4.99 -9.58 19.25
CA ASP A 67 4.66 -8.34 19.97
C ASP A 67 5.87 -7.37 19.99
N LEU A 68 5.74 -6.28 20.74
CA LEU A 68 6.71 -5.18 20.83
C LEU A 68 7.13 -4.90 22.28
N ASP A 69 6.90 -5.82 23.22
CA ASP A 69 6.97 -5.55 24.66
C ASP A 69 8.36 -5.10 25.13
N ASP A 70 9.41 -5.61 24.49
CA ASP A 70 10.82 -5.30 24.80
C ASP A 70 11.46 -4.27 23.84
N THR A 71 10.63 -3.47 23.15
CA THR A 71 11.10 -2.52 22.14
C THR A 71 10.82 -1.07 22.53
N VAL A 72 11.65 -0.14 22.04
CA VAL A 72 11.31 1.29 22.07
C VAL A 72 10.33 1.57 20.94
N PRO A 73 9.14 2.14 21.18
CA PRO A 73 8.21 2.45 20.10
C PRO A 73 8.86 3.35 19.05
N LEU A 74 8.62 3.08 17.76
CA LEU A 74 9.22 3.86 16.67
C LEU A 74 8.93 5.37 16.81
N ALA A 75 7.75 5.72 17.31
CA ALA A 75 7.32 7.10 17.55
C ALA A 75 8.14 7.85 18.62
N GLU A 76 8.90 7.14 19.44
CA GLU A 76 9.75 7.73 20.49
C GLU A 76 11.20 7.93 20.01
N VAL A 77 11.56 7.41 18.84
CA VAL A 77 12.88 7.62 18.24
C VAL A 77 12.98 9.05 17.71
N SER A 78 13.90 9.84 18.25
CA SER A 78 14.03 11.27 17.94
C SER A 78 15.24 11.65 17.08
N ASP A 79 16.22 10.76 16.95
CA ASP A 79 17.38 11.02 16.09
C ASP A 79 16.97 10.97 14.61
N ALA A 80 17.12 12.08 13.90
CA ALA A 80 16.63 12.23 12.53
C ALA A 80 17.25 11.21 11.55
N LYS A 81 18.52 10.84 11.74
CA LYS A 81 19.20 9.89 10.86
C LYS A 81 18.68 8.47 11.10
N ARG A 82 18.48 8.09 12.36
CA ARG A 82 17.87 6.80 12.72
C ARG A 82 16.43 6.71 12.23
N VAL A 83 15.63 7.76 12.44
CA VAL A 83 14.25 7.84 11.91
C VAL A 83 14.21 7.68 10.39
N GLN A 84 15.11 8.34 9.66
CA GLN A 84 15.23 8.16 8.20
C GLN A 84 15.57 6.72 7.83
N GLY A 85 16.58 6.12 8.46
CA GLY A 85 16.99 4.73 8.21
C GLY A 85 15.88 3.72 8.48
N HIS A 86 15.13 3.89 9.58
CA HIS A 86 13.96 3.07 9.85
C HIS A 86 12.87 3.26 8.81
N GLY A 87 12.58 4.49 8.37
CA GLY A 87 11.64 4.74 7.27
C GLY A 87 12.07 4.08 5.97
N ASP A 88 13.36 4.07 5.65
CA ASP A 88 13.88 3.35 4.49
C ASP A 88 13.71 1.82 4.62
N HIS A 89 13.88 1.24 5.81
CA HIS A 89 13.57 -0.18 6.06
C HIS A 89 12.08 -0.49 5.95
N ILE A 90 11.20 0.41 6.39
CA ILE A 90 9.74 0.26 6.23
C ILE A 90 9.35 0.30 4.75
N LEU A 91 9.97 1.17 3.95
CA LEU A 91 9.79 1.19 2.50
C LEU A 91 10.29 -0.10 1.83
N ARG A 92 11.45 -0.63 2.24
CA ARG A 92 11.93 -1.93 1.74
C ARG A 92 10.98 -3.06 2.08
N LEU A 93 10.50 -3.12 3.33
CA LEU A 93 9.45 -4.07 3.74
C LEU A 93 8.20 -3.88 2.88
N TYR A 94 7.78 -2.64 2.63
CA TYR A 94 6.62 -2.34 1.80
C TYR A 94 6.73 -2.99 0.42
N PHE A 95 7.88 -2.80 -0.24
CA PHE A 95 8.11 -3.36 -1.57
C PHE A 95 8.27 -4.88 -1.54
N ALA A 96 9.00 -5.41 -0.57
CA ALA A 96 9.27 -6.84 -0.46
C ALA A 96 8.01 -7.68 -0.31
N GLN A 97 6.98 -7.17 0.40
CA GLN A 97 5.71 -7.88 0.53
C GLN A 97 5.00 -8.14 -0.81
N TRP A 98 5.27 -7.37 -1.87
CA TRP A 98 4.70 -7.64 -3.20
C TRP A 98 5.27 -8.92 -3.83
N LEU A 99 6.48 -9.33 -3.43
CA LEU A 99 7.12 -10.57 -3.88
C LEU A 99 6.52 -11.81 -3.20
N VAL A 100 5.72 -11.63 -2.15
CA VAL A 100 5.10 -12.72 -1.38
C VAL A 100 3.75 -13.11 -1.99
N ASP A 101 3.68 -14.29 -2.61
CA ASP A 101 2.46 -14.81 -3.25
C ASP A 101 1.32 -15.09 -2.25
N ASP A 102 1.64 -15.29 -0.98
CA ASP A 102 0.69 -15.64 0.07
C ASP A 102 -0.12 -14.44 0.60
N GLY A 103 0.36 -13.22 0.38
CA GLY A 103 -0.34 -11.99 0.75
C GLY A 103 0.59 -10.90 1.25
N LEU A 104 -0.01 -9.87 1.83
CA LEU A 104 0.70 -8.74 2.44
C LEU A 104 -0.01 -8.28 3.71
N PHE A 105 0.77 -7.89 4.71
CA PHE A 105 0.26 -7.21 5.89
C PHE A 105 -0.03 -5.75 5.56
N LEU A 106 -1.27 -5.33 5.79
CA LEU A 106 -1.77 -4.01 5.46
C LEU A 106 -1.42 -2.97 6.52
N ASP A 107 -1.20 -3.38 7.76
CA ASP A 107 -1.02 -2.47 8.88
C ASP A 107 0.45 -2.10 9.09
N LEU A 108 0.87 -1.04 8.40
CA LEU A 108 2.18 -0.42 8.57
C LEU A 108 2.14 0.85 9.43
N ARG A 109 1.14 1.03 10.32
CA ARG A 109 1.05 2.22 11.18
C ARG A 109 2.15 2.24 12.26
N PRO A 110 2.51 3.41 12.84
CA PRO A 110 3.70 3.52 13.71
C PRO A 110 3.70 2.57 14.92
N HIS A 111 2.53 2.32 15.51
CA HIS A 111 2.37 1.46 16.69
C HIS A 111 2.59 -0.04 16.40
N ARG A 112 2.80 -0.43 15.14
CA ARG A 112 3.22 -1.79 14.75
C ARG A 112 4.75 -1.92 14.67
N PHE A 113 5.48 -0.84 14.91
CA PHE A 113 6.93 -0.80 14.86
C PHE A 113 7.55 -0.42 16.20
N GLY A 114 8.64 -1.11 16.53
CA GLY A 114 9.53 -0.81 17.62
C GLY A 114 10.98 -0.89 17.19
N VAL A 115 11.89 -0.49 18.07
CA VAL A 115 13.34 -0.51 17.83
C VAL A 115 14.01 -1.21 19.01
N VAL A 116 14.90 -2.14 18.70
CA VAL A 116 15.80 -2.79 19.67
C VAL A 116 17.21 -2.53 19.20
N ASP A 117 18.03 -1.92 20.06
CA ASP A 117 19.32 -1.36 19.70
C ASP A 117 19.19 -0.40 18.50
N ASP A 118 19.54 -0.84 17.28
CA ASP A 118 19.35 -0.12 16.03
C ASP A 118 18.52 -0.89 14.98
N ASP A 119 18.02 -2.07 15.33
CA ASP A 119 17.21 -2.89 14.45
C ASP A 119 15.73 -2.52 14.54
N LEU A 120 15.09 -2.43 13.37
CA LEU A 120 13.66 -2.19 13.28
C LEU A 120 12.92 -3.50 13.52
N VAL A 121 11.97 -3.49 14.45
CA VAL A 121 11.08 -4.60 14.76
C VAL A 121 9.67 -4.28 14.25
N TYR A 122 9.05 -5.22 13.53
CA TYR A 122 7.68 -5.14 13.05
C TYR A 122 6.86 -6.27 13.67
N ALA A 123 5.79 -5.92 14.38
CA ALA A 123 4.80 -6.89 14.80
C ALA A 123 3.65 -6.87 13.77
N PRO A 124 3.48 -7.87 12.88
CA PRO A 124 2.29 -7.95 12.03
C PRO A 124 1.04 -8.36 12.83
N ASN A 125 -0.15 -8.07 12.30
CA ASN A 125 -1.42 -8.53 12.87
C ASN A 125 -2.27 -9.24 11.82
N GLY A 126 -3.49 -9.65 12.18
CA GLY A 126 -4.40 -10.33 11.26
C GLY A 126 -4.96 -9.45 10.13
N LEU A 127 -4.54 -8.18 10.02
CA LEU A 127 -4.90 -7.27 8.94
C LEU A 127 -4.03 -7.55 7.70
N TRP A 128 -4.31 -8.66 7.03
CA TRP A 128 -3.60 -9.05 5.82
C TRP A 128 -4.55 -9.50 4.71
N ILE A 129 -4.12 -9.29 3.47
CA ILE A 129 -4.88 -9.61 2.27
C ILE A 129 -4.05 -10.46 1.32
N LYS A 130 -4.73 -11.36 0.59
CA LYS A 130 -4.17 -12.00 -0.61
C LYS A 130 -4.95 -11.43 -1.79
N LEU A 131 -4.25 -10.67 -2.63
CA LEU A 131 -4.83 -10.06 -3.82
C LEU A 131 -4.96 -11.08 -4.94
N ARG A 132 -5.71 -10.74 -5.99
CA ARG A 132 -5.72 -11.57 -7.21
C ARG A 132 -4.31 -11.61 -7.81
N PRO A 133 -3.84 -12.78 -8.30
CA PRO A 133 -2.50 -12.90 -8.88
C PRO A 133 -2.22 -11.87 -9.97
N GLU A 134 -3.16 -11.70 -10.91
CA GLU A 134 -3.01 -10.79 -12.04
C GLU A 134 -2.88 -9.34 -11.58
N PHE A 135 -3.62 -8.96 -10.53
CA PHE A 135 -3.55 -7.62 -9.98
C PHE A 135 -2.20 -7.36 -9.28
N ARG A 136 -1.73 -8.32 -8.47
CA ARG A 136 -0.43 -8.22 -7.79
C ARG A 136 0.73 -8.16 -8.77
N GLU A 137 0.72 -9.04 -9.78
CA GLU A 137 1.70 -9.04 -10.85
C GLU A 137 1.66 -7.75 -11.66
N GLY A 138 0.46 -7.20 -11.88
CA GLY A 138 0.26 -5.89 -12.49
C GLY A 138 0.89 -4.77 -11.66
N ILE A 139 0.77 -4.77 -10.33
CA ILE A 139 1.45 -3.79 -9.45
C ILE A 139 2.98 -3.92 -9.56
N LEU A 140 3.52 -5.15 -9.57
CA LEU A 140 4.96 -5.37 -9.77
C LEU A 140 5.42 -4.83 -11.13
N ALA A 141 4.69 -5.16 -12.19
CA ALA A 141 4.97 -4.63 -13.53
C ALA A 141 4.86 -3.11 -13.59
N LEU A 142 3.90 -2.53 -12.86
CA LEU A 142 3.70 -1.09 -12.76
C LEU A 142 4.92 -0.42 -12.11
N TYR A 143 5.39 -0.91 -10.96
CA TYR A 143 6.58 -0.34 -10.31
C TYR A 143 7.83 -0.43 -11.18
N ARG A 144 8.03 -1.58 -11.84
CA ARG A 144 9.18 -1.79 -12.73
C ARG A 144 9.14 -0.87 -13.96
N SER A 145 7.95 -0.71 -14.54
CA SER A 145 7.76 0.11 -15.74
C SER A 145 7.74 1.61 -15.43
N PHE A 146 7.22 2.02 -14.27
CA PHE A 146 7.12 3.42 -13.86
C PHE A 146 8.49 4.11 -13.78
N TYR A 147 9.51 3.42 -13.27
CA TYR A 147 10.88 3.95 -13.20
C TYR A 147 11.71 3.66 -14.46
N SER A 148 11.12 2.95 -15.42
CA SER A 148 11.67 2.74 -16.76
C SER A 148 11.08 3.76 -17.73
N THR A 149 11.74 3.99 -18.87
CA THR A 149 11.18 4.81 -19.96
C THR A 149 10.24 4.01 -20.87
N ASP A 150 9.80 2.82 -20.47
CA ASP A 150 8.98 1.91 -21.27
C ASP A 150 7.48 2.18 -21.07
N GLU A 151 6.94 3.09 -21.86
CA GLU A 151 5.52 3.45 -21.83
C GLU A 151 4.59 2.28 -22.22
N ALA A 152 5.06 1.35 -23.06
CA ALA A 152 4.27 0.20 -23.47
C ALA A 152 4.11 -0.78 -22.29
N ALA A 153 5.20 -1.07 -21.58
CA ALA A 153 5.16 -1.88 -20.36
C ALA A 153 4.28 -1.23 -19.28
N PHE A 154 4.31 0.10 -19.15
CA PHE A 154 3.45 0.83 -18.23
C PHE A 154 1.97 0.66 -18.58
N ALA A 155 1.60 0.86 -19.85
CA ALA A 155 0.23 0.67 -20.31
C ALA A 155 -0.26 -0.78 -20.14
N ASP A 156 0.59 -1.77 -20.38
CA ASP A 156 0.25 -3.19 -20.20
C ASP A 156 0.02 -3.55 -18.73
N ALA A 157 0.84 -3.02 -17.81
CA ALA A 157 0.62 -3.17 -16.37
C ALA A 157 -0.75 -2.60 -15.95
N LEU A 158 -1.10 -1.41 -16.46
CA LEU A 158 -2.40 -0.79 -16.19
C LEU A 158 -3.57 -1.62 -16.73
N ARG A 159 -3.43 -2.24 -17.91
CA ARG A 159 -4.46 -3.16 -18.44
C ARG A 159 -4.59 -4.40 -17.58
N GLN A 160 -3.47 -4.99 -17.15
CA GLN A 160 -3.44 -6.18 -16.32
C GLN A 160 -4.12 -5.97 -14.96
N MET A 161 -3.87 -4.82 -14.32
CA MET A 161 -4.55 -4.42 -13.08
C MET A 161 -6.03 -4.08 -13.29
N GLY A 162 -6.43 -3.85 -14.54
CA GLY A 162 -7.74 -3.37 -14.91
C GLY A 162 -7.93 -1.88 -14.63
N MET A 163 -6.90 -1.03 -14.64
CA MET A 163 -7.06 0.42 -14.66
C MET A 163 -7.39 0.92 -16.07
N LEU A 164 -6.71 0.37 -17.07
CA LEU A 164 -6.87 0.74 -18.47
C LEU A 164 -7.75 -0.28 -19.17
N ARG A 165 -8.95 0.13 -19.63
CA ARG A 165 -9.90 -0.75 -20.32
C ARG A 165 -9.89 -0.56 -21.85
N PRO A 166 -10.22 -1.62 -22.61
CA PRO A 166 -10.52 -1.47 -24.02
C PRO A 166 -11.67 -0.47 -24.23
N GLY A 167 -11.51 0.45 -25.19
CA GLY A 167 -12.55 1.41 -25.56
C GLY A 167 -12.46 2.79 -24.89
N LEU A 168 -11.50 3.03 -23.98
CA LEU A 168 -11.17 4.40 -23.57
C LEU A 168 -10.68 5.21 -24.77
N SER A 169 -11.05 6.49 -24.79
CA SER A 169 -10.52 7.41 -25.80
C SER A 169 -9.02 7.63 -25.58
N PRO A 170 -8.23 7.93 -26.63
CA PRO A 170 -6.81 8.26 -26.47
C PRO A 170 -6.55 9.43 -25.51
N ALA A 171 -7.48 10.39 -25.45
CA ALA A 171 -7.40 11.51 -24.52
C ALA A 171 -7.55 11.06 -23.07
N SER A 172 -8.57 10.24 -22.78
CA SER A 172 -8.82 9.69 -21.44
C SER A 172 -7.71 8.73 -20.99
N GLU A 173 -7.12 7.95 -21.91
CA GLU A 173 -5.95 7.13 -21.60
C GLU A 173 -4.74 8.00 -21.20
N SER A 174 -4.51 9.11 -21.92
CA SER A 174 -3.42 10.04 -21.60
C SER A 174 -3.64 10.71 -20.25
N GLU A 175 -4.86 11.18 -19.98
CA GLU A 175 -5.27 11.75 -18.70
C GLU A 175 -5.05 10.78 -17.52
N LEU A 176 -5.46 9.51 -17.67
CA LEU A 176 -5.23 8.50 -16.63
C LEU A 176 -3.74 8.29 -16.36
N LYS A 177 -2.91 8.24 -17.41
CA LYS A 177 -1.46 8.11 -17.24
C LYS A 177 -0.87 9.32 -16.51
N GLU A 178 -1.30 10.53 -16.86
CA GLU A 178 -0.87 11.77 -16.20
C GLU A 178 -1.26 11.78 -14.71
N LEU A 179 -2.49 11.41 -14.38
CA LEU A 179 -2.96 11.28 -13.00
C LEU A 179 -2.13 10.27 -12.20
N LEU A 180 -1.80 9.13 -12.80
CA LEU A 180 -0.98 8.11 -12.16
C LEU A 180 0.47 8.58 -11.97
N HIS A 181 1.05 9.27 -12.97
CA HIS A 181 2.35 9.89 -12.82
C HIS A 181 2.40 10.93 -11.70
N ALA A 182 1.36 11.75 -11.57
CA ALA A 182 1.21 12.67 -10.45
C ALA A 182 1.08 11.92 -9.12
N HIS A 183 0.29 10.86 -9.06
CA HIS A 183 0.05 10.06 -7.86
C HIS A 183 1.32 9.36 -7.33
N PHE A 184 2.07 8.70 -8.21
CA PHE A 184 3.30 7.99 -7.83
C PHE A 184 4.49 8.94 -7.60
N GLY A 185 4.34 10.23 -7.93
CA GLY A 185 5.39 11.23 -7.81
C GLY A 185 6.34 11.17 -8.99
N ILE A 186 6.33 12.21 -9.82
CA ILE A 186 7.27 12.34 -10.93
C ILE A 186 8.67 12.65 -10.35
N ASP A 187 9.55 11.66 -10.48
CA ASP A 187 11.01 11.84 -10.52
C ASP A 187 11.66 12.49 -9.28
N GLN A 188 11.31 12.01 -8.08
CA GLN A 188 11.95 12.49 -6.84
C GLN A 188 12.92 11.45 -6.26
N SER A 189 14.21 11.79 -6.28
CA SER A 189 15.24 11.09 -5.50
C SER A 189 15.09 11.30 -3.99
N ALA A 190 14.16 12.16 -3.56
CA ALA A 190 13.88 12.48 -2.16
C ALA A 190 12.42 12.91 -1.97
N GLN A 191 11.53 11.97 -1.66
CA GLN A 191 10.11 12.19 -1.45
C GLN A 191 9.78 12.34 0.03
N ARG A 192 9.00 13.37 0.37
CA ARG A 192 8.34 13.51 1.68
C ARG A 192 6.90 13.03 1.56
N PHE A 193 6.44 12.31 2.57
CA PHE A 193 5.09 11.74 2.58
C PHE A 193 4.11 12.71 3.25
N SER A 194 2.93 12.86 2.64
CA SER A 194 1.82 13.64 3.19
C SER A 194 0.51 12.91 2.93
N ILE A 195 -0.20 12.54 3.99
CA ILE A 195 -1.46 11.82 3.85
C ILE A 195 -2.53 12.68 3.16
N ASP A 196 -2.53 13.99 3.38
CA ASP A 196 -3.50 14.89 2.77
C ASP A 196 -3.27 15.04 1.26
N ALA A 197 -2.02 15.21 0.83
CA ALA A 197 -1.67 15.25 -0.59
C ALA A 197 -1.99 13.91 -1.29
N PHE A 198 -1.70 12.81 -0.60
CA PHE A 198 -2.04 11.46 -1.07
C PHE A 198 -3.54 11.28 -1.25
N LYS A 199 -4.36 11.73 -0.29
CA LYS A 199 -5.82 11.66 -0.40
C LYS A 199 -6.33 12.47 -1.59
N ALA A 200 -5.87 13.72 -1.74
CA ALA A 200 -6.24 14.55 -2.89
C ALA A 200 -5.94 13.85 -4.22
N SER A 201 -4.78 13.22 -4.37
CA SER A 201 -4.44 12.47 -5.59
C SER A 201 -5.32 11.22 -5.82
N PHE A 202 -5.83 10.60 -4.76
CA PHE A 202 -6.81 9.52 -4.87
C PHE A 202 -8.19 10.02 -5.26
N ASP A 203 -8.60 11.20 -4.77
CA ASP A 203 -9.85 11.86 -5.14
C ASP A 203 -9.87 12.10 -6.67
N ASP A 204 -8.79 12.66 -7.22
CA ASP A 204 -8.65 12.91 -8.66
C ASP A 204 -8.76 11.61 -9.48
N LEU A 205 -8.11 10.53 -9.03
CA LEU A 205 -8.21 9.22 -9.67
C LEU A 205 -9.63 8.66 -9.62
N PHE A 206 -10.32 8.77 -8.48
CA PHE A 206 -11.71 8.30 -8.36
C PHE A 206 -12.67 9.11 -9.21
N GLU A 207 -12.51 10.44 -9.28
CA GLU A 207 -13.30 11.29 -10.16
C GLU A 207 -13.14 10.89 -11.62
N PHE A 208 -11.92 10.63 -12.07
CA PHE A 208 -11.67 10.10 -13.41
C PHE A 208 -12.46 8.82 -13.69
N PHE A 209 -12.45 7.86 -12.76
CA PHE A 209 -13.17 6.60 -12.96
C PHE A 209 -14.68 6.78 -12.95
N ILE A 210 -15.22 7.67 -12.13
CA ILE A 210 -16.64 7.99 -12.11
C ILE A 210 -17.08 8.62 -13.42
N ASP A 211 -16.33 9.61 -13.91
CA ASP A 211 -16.66 10.37 -15.11
C ASP A 211 -16.55 9.52 -16.39
N ASN A 212 -15.72 8.49 -16.37
CA ASN A 212 -15.61 7.50 -17.45
C ASN A 212 -16.50 6.25 -17.21
N GLU A 213 -17.47 6.32 -16.29
CA GLU A 213 -18.41 5.26 -15.93
C GLU A 213 -17.75 3.90 -15.63
N TYR A 214 -16.56 3.97 -15.02
CA TYR A 214 -15.72 2.82 -14.77
C TYR A 214 -15.67 2.43 -13.28
N LYS A 215 -15.75 1.13 -13.01
CA LYS A 215 -15.60 0.56 -11.67
C LYS A 215 -14.34 -0.27 -11.54
N LEU A 216 -13.51 0.10 -10.59
CA LEU A 216 -12.34 -0.62 -10.17
C LEU A 216 -12.70 -1.84 -9.32
N HIS A 217 -11.91 -2.91 -9.48
CA HIS A 217 -11.99 -4.05 -8.58
C HIS A 217 -11.61 -3.67 -7.15
N SER A 218 -12.11 -4.39 -6.14
CA SER A 218 -11.86 -4.08 -4.74
C SER A 218 -10.39 -4.14 -4.31
N ASP A 219 -9.51 -4.77 -5.09
CA ASP A 219 -8.06 -4.81 -4.82
C ASP A 219 -7.46 -3.39 -4.73
N PHE A 220 -7.98 -2.43 -5.51
CA PHE A 220 -7.55 -1.04 -5.44
C PHE A 220 -7.76 -0.42 -4.05
N VAL A 221 -8.87 -0.74 -3.39
CA VAL A 221 -9.15 -0.24 -2.03
C VAL A 221 -8.14 -0.82 -1.05
N TRP A 222 -7.77 -2.10 -1.20
CA TRP A 222 -6.78 -2.75 -0.34
C TRP A 222 -5.38 -2.17 -0.54
N VAL A 223 -4.98 -1.85 -1.77
CA VAL A 223 -3.73 -1.13 -2.04
C VAL A 223 -3.77 0.27 -1.46
N GLY A 224 -4.89 0.99 -1.60
CA GLY A 224 -5.10 2.28 -0.97
C GLY A 224 -4.91 2.21 0.55
N PHE A 225 -5.49 1.21 1.21
CA PHE A 225 -5.31 0.97 2.65
C PHE A 225 -3.85 0.69 3.02
N TYR A 226 -3.14 -0.09 2.21
CA TYR A 226 -1.73 -0.39 2.42
C TYR A 226 -0.85 0.87 2.29
N LEU A 227 -1.13 1.71 1.30
CA LEU A 227 -0.45 2.99 1.11
C LEU A 227 -0.79 3.99 2.22
N ILE A 228 -2.04 4.05 2.69
CA ILE A 228 -2.44 4.92 3.81
C ILE A 228 -1.61 4.61 5.05
N THR A 229 -1.49 3.33 5.43
CA THR A 229 -0.74 2.95 6.64
C THR A 229 0.75 3.23 6.48
N LEU A 230 1.31 3.06 5.29
CA LEU A 230 2.68 3.47 4.97
C LEU A 230 2.87 4.99 5.13
N TYR A 231 1.99 5.79 4.50
CA TYR A 231 2.06 7.25 4.53
C TYR A 231 1.95 7.79 5.96
N LEU A 232 1.04 7.24 6.78
CA LEU A 232 0.90 7.63 8.19
C LEU A 232 2.20 7.44 8.98
N THR A 233 3.00 6.43 8.63
CA THR A 233 4.27 6.15 9.32
C THR A 233 5.41 7.00 8.80
N LEU A 234 5.54 7.15 7.50
CA LEU A 234 6.62 7.95 6.90
C LEU A 234 6.40 9.45 7.12
N GLU A 235 5.16 9.91 7.10
CA GLU A 235 4.79 11.30 7.46
C GLU A 235 5.09 11.58 8.93
N HIS A 236 4.82 10.62 9.83
CA HIS A 236 5.16 10.75 11.25
C HIS A 236 6.67 10.92 11.47
N GLY A 237 7.50 10.16 10.75
CA GLY A 237 8.96 10.33 10.79
C GLY A 237 9.45 11.64 10.15
N GLY A 238 8.67 12.18 9.21
CA GLY A 238 8.88 13.50 8.63
C GLY A 238 10.19 13.64 7.85
N GLN A 239 10.81 12.55 7.41
CA GLN A 239 12.04 12.57 6.61
C GLN A 239 11.72 12.43 5.11
N ALA A 240 12.71 12.73 4.27
CA ALA A 240 12.62 12.47 2.84
C ALA A 240 13.29 11.13 2.52
N HIS A 241 12.72 10.36 1.59
CA HIS A 241 13.19 9.02 1.24
C HIS A 241 13.44 8.89 -0.26
N ASN A 242 14.48 8.15 -0.65
CA ASN A 242 14.75 7.86 -2.06
C ASN A 242 13.93 6.64 -2.52
N VAL A 243 12.64 6.85 -2.77
CA VAL A 243 11.69 5.78 -3.11
C VAL A 243 12.10 5.04 -4.37
N ARG A 244 12.65 5.75 -5.37
CA ARG A 244 13.12 5.14 -6.62
C ARG A 244 14.27 4.16 -6.39
N GLU A 245 15.28 4.57 -5.62
CA GLU A 245 16.43 3.72 -5.29
C GLU A 245 15.97 2.50 -4.48
N ILE A 246 15.15 2.71 -3.45
CA ILE A 246 14.64 1.62 -2.60
C ILE A 246 13.76 0.65 -3.40
N CYS A 247 12.90 1.15 -4.27
CA CYS A 247 12.08 0.31 -5.14
C CYS A 247 12.95 -0.51 -6.09
N SER A 248 13.97 0.12 -6.68
CA SER A 248 14.90 -0.56 -7.60
C SER A 248 15.71 -1.65 -6.88
N GLU A 249 16.19 -1.39 -5.66
CA GLU A 249 16.93 -2.36 -4.85
C GLU A 249 16.12 -3.64 -4.57
N ILE A 250 14.80 -3.52 -4.41
CA ILE A 250 13.94 -4.64 -4.00
C ILE A 250 13.26 -5.32 -5.19
N LEU A 251 12.87 -4.58 -6.24
CA LEU A 251 11.99 -5.08 -7.30
C LEU A 251 12.64 -5.24 -8.68
N LEU A 252 13.83 -4.68 -8.91
CA LEU A 252 14.55 -4.68 -10.19
C LEU A 252 15.85 -5.48 -10.12
#